data_AF-A0A920HY17-F1
#
_entry.id   AF-A0A920HY17-F1
#
_cell.length_a   1.000
_cell.length_b   1.000
_cell.length_c   1.000
_cell.angle_alpha   90.00
_cell.angle_beta   90.00
_cell.angle_gamma   90.00
#
_symmetry.space_group_name_H-M   'P 1'
#
loop_
_entity.id
_entity.type
_entity.pdbx_description
1 polymer ?
#
loop_
_entity_poly.entity_id
_entity_poly.type
_entity_poly.pdbx_seq_one_letter_code
_entity_poly.pdbx_strand_id
1 'polypeptide(L)'
;MSFKLNNNCRSANKLYTMKKTYLILSSLLILSSCSNNKTPESDLEAVSYSLGVTFGSTVKTQGLDNIDINSLTNGFNDILSENDLHISEDSSLKVIQNYFEQLSKEKV
;
A
#
# COMPACT_ATOMS: atom_id res chain seq x y z
N MET A 1 -13.06 -10.52 -21.19
CA MET A 1 -13.55 -10.34 -19.81
C MET A 1 -13.83 -8.86 -19.62
N SER A 2 -15.10 -8.46 -19.77
CA SER A 2 -15.49 -7.06 -19.81
C SER A 2 -15.81 -6.56 -18.41
N PHE A 3 -15.04 -5.61 -17.89
CA PHE A 3 -15.37 -4.90 -16.66
C PHE A 3 -16.53 -3.93 -16.92
N LYS A 4 -17.70 -4.25 -16.35
CA LYS A 4 -18.85 -3.35 -16.28
C LYS A 4 -18.61 -2.35 -15.14
N LEU A 5 -18.49 -1.07 -15.47
CA LEU A 5 -18.62 0.01 -14.49
C LEU A 5 -20.11 0.24 -14.22
N ASN A 6 -20.53 -0.11 -13.01
CA ASN A 6 -21.85 0.18 -12.46
C ASN A 6 -21.82 1.57 -11.82
N ASN A 7 -22.39 2.57 -12.49
CA ASN A 7 -22.62 3.90 -11.93
C ASN A 7 -24.09 4.06 -11.57
N ASN A 8 -24.41 3.89 -10.29
CA ASN A 8 -25.72 4.21 -9.74
C ASN A 8 -25.52 4.99 -8.43
N CYS A 9 -25.60 6.31 -8.50
CA CYS A 9 -25.92 7.11 -7.31
C CYS A 9 -27.00 8.13 -7.67
N ARG A 10 -28.23 7.70 -7.38
CA ARG A 10 -29.51 8.39 -7.52
C ARG A 10 -29.68 9.38 -6.37
N SER A 11 -30.12 10.59 -6.71
CA SER A 11 -30.34 11.75 -5.85
C SER A 11 -31.27 11.52 -4.65
N ALA A 12 -31.00 12.15 -3.50
CA ALA A 12 -32.03 12.65 -2.59
C ALA A 12 -31.46 13.68 -1.58
N ASN A 13 -31.79 14.95 -1.84
CA ASN A 13 -31.70 16.05 -0.87
C ASN A 13 -32.64 15.78 0.31
N LYS A 14 -32.19 15.98 1.56
CA LYS A 14 -33.09 16.23 2.70
C LYS A 14 -32.58 17.38 3.57
N LEU A 15 -33.14 18.53 3.24
CA LEU A 15 -33.41 19.76 4.00
C LEU A 15 -32.99 19.82 5.49
N TYR A 16 -32.19 20.87 5.77
CA TYR A 16 -32.46 21.95 6.75
C TYR A 16 -32.77 21.58 8.21
N THR A 17 -31.87 21.99 9.11
CA THR A 17 -32.21 22.91 10.22
C THR A 17 -30.96 23.72 10.60
N MET A 18 -30.89 24.97 10.14
CA MET A 18 -29.94 26.00 10.59
C MET A 18 -30.69 26.93 11.56
N LYS A 19 -30.11 27.20 12.73
CA LYS A 19 -30.54 28.30 13.60
C LYS A 19 -29.48 29.40 13.55
N LYS A 20 -29.76 30.42 12.72
CA LYS A 20 -29.35 31.85 12.79
C LYS A 20 -27.84 32.15 12.83
N THR A 21 -27.22 33.09 12.12
CA THR A 21 -27.51 34.09 11.07
C THR A 21 -26.09 34.66 10.81
N TYR A 22 -25.57 34.74 9.58
CA TYR A 22 -25.24 35.96 8.81
C TYR A 22 -24.25 35.50 7.71
N LEU A 23 -24.70 35.26 6.47
CA LEU A 23 -24.57 36.16 5.31
C LEU A 23 -23.20 36.85 5.17
N ILE A 24 -22.23 36.24 4.48
CA ILE A 24 -21.65 36.82 3.25
C ILE A 24 -20.85 35.79 2.42
N LEU A 25 -21.29 35.63 1.16
CA LEU A 25 -20.50 35.51 -0.08
C LEU A 25 -19.46 34.38 -0.23
N SER A 26 -19.93 33.27 -0.82
CA SER A 26 -19.32 32.54 -1.93
C SER A 26 -17.78 32.54 -2.05
N SER A 27 -17.15 31.49 -1.52
CA SER A 27 -16.56 30.48 -2.41
C SER A 27 -16.31 29.20 -1.61
N LEU A 28 -16.93 28.12 -2.06
CA LEU A 28 -16.77 26.78 -1.56
C LEU A 28 -15.47 26.21 -2.14
N LEU A 29 -14.34 26.43 -1.46
CA LEU A 29 -13.15 25.60 -1.69
C LEU A 29 -13.29 24.36 -0.83
N ILE A 30 -13.97 23.38 -1.41
CA ILE A 30 -14.08 22.02 -0.89
C ILE A 30 -12.64 21.52 -0.68
N LEU A 31 -12.34 21.14 0.56
CA LEU A 31 -11.15 20.37 0.90
C LEU A 31 -11.20 19.06 0.12
N SER A 32 -10.43 18.97 -0.97
CA SER A 32 -10.24 17.75 -1.74
C SER A 32 -9.57 16.71 -0.85
N SER A 33 -10.36 15.86 -0.20
CA SER A 33 -9.88 14.62 0.38
C SER A 33 -9.66 13.63 -0.76
N CYS A 34 -8.49 13.72 -1.41
CA CYS A 34 -8.04 12.69 -2.34
C CYS A 34 -7.61 11.48 -1.51
N SER A 35 -8.41 10.41 -1.51
CA SER A 35 -7.93 9.08 -1.12
C SER A 35 -6.85 8.67 -2.14
N ASN A 36 -5.59 8.72 -1.71
CA ASN A 36 -4.42 8.46 -2.55
C ASN A 36 -4.24 6.96 -2.82
N ASN A 37 -5.17 6.36 -3.54
CA ASN A 37 -4.93 5.05 -4.15
C ASN A 37 -4.23 5.36 -5.47
N LYS A 38 -2.93 5.70 -5.40
CA LYS A 38 -2.12 5.99 -6.57
C LYS A 38 -2.09 4.73 -7.44
N THR A 39 -2.85 4.73 -8.51
CA THR A 39 -2.66 3.78 -9.62
C THR A 39 -1.34 4.13 -10.29
N PRO A 40 -0.50 3.15 -10.66
CA PRO A 40 0.75 3.44 -11.36
C PRO A 40 0.50 4.27 -12.62
N GLU A 41 1.18 5.42 -12.75
CA GLU A 41 0.97 6.40 -13.82
C GLU A 41 1.91 6.17 -15.01
N SER A 42 3.01 5.44 -14.80
CA SER A 42 3.97 5.05 -15.86
C SER A 42 4.20 3.53 -15.95
N ASP A 43 4.70 3.07 -17.10
CA ASP A 43 5.08 1.66 -17.31
C ASP A 43 6.06 1.16 -16.25
N LEU A 44 7.05 2.00 -15.88
CA LEU A 44 8.02 1.66 -14.85
C LEU A 44 7.35 1.52 -13.47
N GLU A 45 6.45 2.43 -13.12
CA GLU A 45 5.70 2.32 -11.87
C GLU A 45 4.81 1.08 -11.84
N ALA A 46 4.20 0.71 -12.97
CA ALA A 46 3.35 -0.47 -13.07
C ALA A 46 4.16 -1.77 -12.91
N VAL A 47 5.35 -1.83 -13.51
CA VAL A 47 6.30 -2.94 -13.34
C VAL A 47 6.76 -3.03 -11.88
N SER A 48 7.21 -1.92 -11.29
CA SER A 48 7.67 -1.87 -9.89
C SER A 48 6.57 -2.27 -8.90
N TYR A 49 5.35 -1.77 -9.10
CA TYR A 49 4.20 -2.15 -8.28
C TYR A 49 3.90 -3.65 -8.42
N SER A 50 3.95 -4.19 -9.64
CA SER A 50 3.69 -5.61 -9.91
C SER A 50 4.75 -6.53 -9.28
N LEU A 51 6.02 -6.12 -9.26
CA LEU A 51 7.08 -6.82 -8.54
C LEU A 51 6.78 -6.86 -7.03
N GLY A 52 6.41 -5.72 -6.46
CA GLY A 52 5.99 -5.61 -5.05
C GLY A 52 4.80 -6.50 -4.71
N VAL A 53 3.76 -6.52 -5.55
CA VAL A 53 2.58 -7.39 -5.39
C VAL A 53 2.97 -8.87 -5.42
N THR A 54 3.81 -9.27 -6.37
CA THR A 54 4.23 -10.68 -6.53
C THR A 54 5.04 -11.15 -5.32
N PHE A 55 6.01 -10.34 -4.88
CA PHE A 55 6.82 -10.65 -3.71
C PHE A 55 5.96 -10.64 -2.43
N GLY A 56 5.19 -9.59 -2.21
CA GLY A 56 4.31 -9.47 -1.04
C GLY A 56 3.29 -10.61 -0.95
N SER A 57 2.73 -11.06 -2.08
CA SER A 57 1.82 -12.22 -2.12
C SER A 57 2.51 -13.52 -1.69
N THR A 58 3.76 -13.71 -2.13
CA THR A 58 4.57 -14.89 -1.77
C THR A 58 4.86 -14.90 -0.27
N VAL A 59 5.18 -13.73 0.29
CA VAL A 59 5.50 -13.59 1.70
C VAL A 59 4.24 -13.77 2.57
N LYS A 60 3.12 -13.14 2.19
CA LYS A 60 1.83 -13.30 2.87
C LYS A 60 1.37 -14.76 2.93
N THR A 61 1.54 -15.51 1.83
CA THR A 61 1.17 -16.94 1.78
C THR A 61 1.93 -17.78 2.80
N GLN A 62 3.14 -17.37 3.19
CA GLN A 62 3.95 -18.06 4.19
C GLN A 62 3.56 -17.67 5.64
N GLY A 63 2.61 -16.76 5.82
CA GLY A 63 2.11 -16.29 7.12
C GLY A 63 2.96 -15.18 7.74
N LEU A 64 3.70 -14.45 6.92
CA LEU A 64 4.47 -13.26 7.32
C LEU A 64 3.56 -12.02 7.21
N ASP A 65 2.62 -11.89 8.16
CA ASP A 65 1.65 -10.78 8.15
C ASP A 65 2.23 -9.46 8.72
N ASN A 66 3.31 -9.54 9.51
CA ASN A 66 3.89 -8.42 10.26
C ASN A 66 5.34 -8.11 9.84
N ILE A 67 5.58 -7.94 8.53
CA ILE A 67 6.90 -7.54 8.02
C ILE A 67 7.15 -6.06 8.32
N ASP A 68 8.36 -5.71 8.71
CA ASP A 68 8.79 -4.31 8.73
C ASP A 68 9.10 -3.81 7.30
N ILE A 69 8.16 -3.03 6.75
CA ILE A 69 8.24 -2.53 5.38
C ILE A 69 9.41 -1.54 5.18
N ASN A 70 9.82 -0.83 6.23
CA ASN A 70 10.93 0.12 6.13
C ASN A 70 12.24 -0.64 5.94
N SER A 71 12.51 -1.68 6.74
CA SER A 71 13.66 -2.56 6.58
C SER A 71 13.67 -3.28 5.23
N LEU A 72 12.51 -3.75 4.76
CA LEU A 72 12.40 -4.38 3.44
C LEU A 72 12.79 -3.39 2.32
N THR A 73 12.23 -2.17 2.37
CA THR A 73 12.51 -1.13 1.37
C THR A 73 13.96 -0.66 1.42
N ASN A 74 14.54 -0.56 2.61
CA ASN A 74 15.96 -0.23 2.78
C ASN A 74 16.85 -1.29 2.14
N GLY A 75 16.59 -2.58 2.37
CA GLY A 75 17.35 -3.66 1.73
C GLY A 75 17.26 -3.62 0.19
N PHE A 76 16.08 -3.31 -0.37
CA PHE A 76 15.95 -3.07 -1.81
C PHE A 76 16.78 -1.86 -2.28
N ASN A 77 16.70 -0.74 -1.56
CA ASN A 77 17.42 0.48 -1.93
C ASN A 77 18.95 0.28 -1.85
N ASP A 78 19.43 -0.41 -0.82
CA ASP A 78 20.86 -0.64 -0.62
C ASP A 78 21.45 -1.50 -1.74
N ILE A 79 20.75 -2.57 -2.14
CA ILE A 79 21.17 -3.40 -3.30
C ILE A 79 21.13 -2.61 -4.61
N LEU A 80 20.04 -1.88 -4.87
CA LEU A 80 19.86 -1.17 -6.14
C LEU A 80 20.78 0.06 -6.29
N SER A 81 21.23 0.63 -5.17
CA SER A 81 22.11 1.80 -5.14
C SER A 81 23.58 1.43 -4.92
N GLU A 82 23.90 0.13 -4.85
CA GLU A 82 25.25 -0.38 -4.53
C GLU A 82 25.80 0.16 -3.19
N ASN A 83 24.92 0.35 -2.20
CA ASN A 83 25.32 0.74 -0.85
C ASN A 83 25.86 -0.48 -0.07
N ASP A 84 26.57 -0.18 1.03
CA ASP A 84 26.97 -1.20 1.99
C ASP A 84 25.76 -1.87 2.64
N LEU A 85 25.69 -3.19 2.53
CA LEU A 85 24.61 -3.98 3.13
C LEU A 85 24.80 -4.11 4.63
N HIS A 86 23.76 -3.79 5.40
CA HIS A 86 23.72 -4.05 6.84
C HIS A 86 23.75 -5.55 7.19
N ILE A 87 23.30 -6.40 6.26
CA ILE A 87 23.37 -7.85 6.33
C ILE A 87 23.83 -8.33 4.95
N SER A 88 24.92 -9.09 4.87
CA SER A 88 25.38 -9.63 3.59
C SER A 88 24.32 -10.52 2.92
N GLU A 89 24.38 -10.67 1.60
CA GLU A 89 23.44 -11.51 0.85
C GLU A 89 23.40 -12.96 1.40
N ASP A 90 24.57 -13.57 1.65
CA ASP A 90 24.69 -14.91 2.23
C ASP A 90 24.04 -15.01 3.63
N SER A 91 24.21 -13.97 4.45
CA SER A 91 23.64 -13.92 5.80
C SER A 91 22.13 -13.71 5.75
N SER A 92 21.64 -12.94 4.77
CA SER A 92 20.22 -12.67 4.56
C SER A 92 19.44 -13.96 4.27
N LEU A 93 19.98 -14.83 3.42
CA LEU A 93 19.35 -16.14 3.14
C LEU A 93 19.26 -17.03 4.39
N LYS A 94 20.27 -17.02 5.25
CA LYS A 94 20.26 -17.77 6.51
C LYS A 94 19.23 -17.21 7.49
N VAL A 95 19.16 -15.89 7.61
CA VAL A 95 18.17 -15.22 8.48
C VAL A 95 16.74 -15.55 8.04
N ILE A 96 16.46 -15.49 6.74
CA ILE A 96 15.14 -15.83 6.17
C ILE A 96 14.77 -17.30 6.47
N GLN A 97 15.68 -18.24 6.20
CA GLN A 97 15.45 -19.67 6.47
C GLN A 97 15.16 -19.92 7.96
N ASN A 98 16.01 -19.39 8.85
CA ASN A 98 15.83 -19.55 10.30
C ASN A 98 14.47 -19.03 10.77
N TYR A 99 14.02 -17.90 10.22
CA TYR A 99 12.72 -17.32 10.57
C TYR A 99 11.56 -18.22 10.12
N PHE A 100 11.59 -18.74 8.89
CA PHE A 100 10.55 -19.65 8.42
C PHE A 100 10.54 -21.01 9.12
N GLU A 101 11.71 -21.52 9.53
CA GLU A 101 11.80 -22.71 10.37
C GLU A 101 11.13 -22.50 11.73
N GLN A 102 11.30 -21.32 12.34
CA GLN A 102 10.65 -20.96 13.60
C GLN A 102 9.13 -20.86 13.43
N LEU A 103 8.66 -20.16 12.39
CA LEU A 103 7.23 -20.08 12.05
C LEU A 103 6.59 -21.46 11.83
N SER A 104 7.33 -22.39 11.24
CA SER A 104 6.83 -23.74 10.99
C SER A 104 6.68 -24.54 12.29
N LYS A 105 7.51 -24.28 13.31
CA LYS A 105 7.43 -24.92 14.63
C LYS A 105 6.30 -24.36 15.50
N GLU A 106 5.98 -23.07 15.36
CA GLU A 106 4.90 -22.42 16.11
C GLU A 106 3.50 -22.77 15.60
N LYS A 107 3.38 -23.20 14.34
CA LYS A 107 2.12 -23.64 13.73
C LYS A 107 1.76 -25.11 14.05
N VAL A 108 2.65 -25.85 14.73
CA VAL A 108 2.46 -27.26 15.17
C VAL A 108 1.98 -27.28 16.62
#